data_AF-A0A7V2KVD1-F1
#
_entry.id   AF-A0A7V2KVD1-F1
#
_cell.length_a   1.000
_cell.length_b   1.000
_cell.length_c   1.000
_cell.angle_alpha   90.00
_cell.angle_beta   90.00
_cell.angle_gamma   90.00
#
_symmetry.space_group_name_H-M   'P 1'
#
loop_
_entity.id
_entity.type
_entity.pdbx_description
1 polymer ?
#
loop_
_entity_poly.entity_id
_entity_poly.type
_entity_poly.pdbx_seq_one_letter_code
_entity_poly.pdbx_strand_id
1 'polypeptide(L)'
;MSDVPIDVITSELWKIIEKNSQLLEAVKAIRSTAEAISAKTSELLPGFTDHSVKHMDSLWKITEIVFTEAEVQNFSIGEAFILACSFYVHDLGMAYCVTEEGKRNIENTPEYQAIVSQLMSNNISEGEASFKSLQIGARKIHAEKALELVQEKLPGLDRYLIESTELRQKWGEHIGQVSSSHHWSLHKLDEELGKRNKIPDALGESDLGLVACALRVIDYADINSTRASTLERLLRKDIGRESLVHWLGQENIEGPIREDNKLKYSSTQRIENVDAWWKFYELASGVNKEIISVSDYLDSRSCSKERFSLQGVKGIESTEEFVKYVQTKGFEPIDVRFRADSIERLINLLGGKQLYGEDYLAPIRELIQNANDAVHLFRTQYGNKDHGEILVQYIEKPEYNELIVADNGVGMSKNIITKYLLSIASDYWNSDDFIQDYPQASVARFRPAGRFGIGFLSVFMVSGYVEVATEKIGNPRLTLRIEGLGKRGYLETETISGRNGTSVSIQIADEFREYYKDLEGIIKKRAPMLDIPVRVRSN
;
A
#
# COMPACT_ATOMS: atom_id res chain seq x y z
N MET A 1 -2.66 17.31 -39.32
CA MET A 1 -3.83 17.44 -38.42
C MET A 1 -3.39 16.79 -37.12
N SER A 2 -3.34 17.53 -36.02
CA SER A 2 -2.60 17.08 -34.83
C SER A 2 -3.18 15.79 -34.23
N ASP A 3 -2.35 14.76 -34.07
CA ASP A 3 -2.62 13.46 -33.40
C ASP A 3 -2.88 13.59 -31.89
N VAL A 4 -3.36 14.74 -31.42
CA VAL A 4 -3.70 14.96 -30.01
C VAL A 4 -5.11 14.39 -29.76
N PRO A 5 -5.31 13.55 -28.73
CA PRO A 5 -6.62 12.99 -28.45
C PRO A 5 -7.70 14.05 -28.21
N ILE A 6 -8.94 13.74 -28.60
CA ILE A 6 -10.10 14.64 -28.40
C ILE A 6 -10.27 14.99 -26.92
N ASP A 7 -10.07 14.01 -26.03
CA ASP A 7 -10.18 14.19 -24.58
C ASP A 7 -9.18 15.23 -24.04
N VAL A 8 -8.00 15.35 -24.66
CA VAL A 8 -7.01 16.38 -24.31
C VAL A 8 -7.46 17.75 -24.83
N ILE A 9 -7.87 17.83 -26.10
CA ILE A 9 -8.26 19.10 -26.76
C ILE A 9 -9.50 19.71 -26.12
N THR A 10 -10.41 18.88 -25.61
CA THR A 10 -11.67 19.33 -24.99
C THR A 10 -11.50 19.76 -23.54
N SER A 11 -10.33 19.53 -22.94
CA SER A 11 -10.10 19.81 -21.53
C SER A 11 -10.08 21.31 -21.20
N GLU A 12 -10.49 21.67 -19.98
CA GLU A 12 -10.46 23.06 -19.50
C GLU A 12 -9.04 23.63 -19.47
N LEU A 13 -8.05 22.82 -19.09
CA LEU A 13 -6.64 23.21 -19.10
C LEU A 13 -6.17 23.56 -20.52
N TRP A 14 -6.58 22.79 -21.53
CA TRP A 14 -6.26 23.06 -22.93
C TRP A 14 -6.85 24.38 -23.41
N LYS A 15 -8.12 24.66 -23.07
CA LYS A 15 -8.80 25.93 -23.40
C LYS A 15 -8.09 27.16 -22.84
N ILE A 16 -7.41 27.04 -21.70
CA ILE A 16 -6.59 28.12 -21.13
C ILE A 16 -5.37 28.38 -22.01
N ILE A 17 -4.65 27.32 -22.40
CA ILE A 17 -3.43 27.42 -23.21
C ILE A 17 -3.73 27.87 -24.64
N GLU A 18 -4.88 27.47 -25.20
CA GLU A 18 -5.32 27.83 -26.56
C GLU A 18 -5.43 29.34 -26.79
N LYS A 19 -5.60 30.13 -25.71
CA LYS A 19 -5.55 31.61 -25.75
C LYS A 19 -4.20 32.14 -26.25
N ASN A 20 -3.14 31.33 -26.22
CA ASN A 20 -1.82 31.64 -26.75
C ASN A 20 -1.35 30.55 -27.73
N SER A 21 -1.47 30.83 -29.03
CA SER A 21 -1.13 29.88 -30.10
C SER A 21 0.33 29.42 -30.08
N GLN A 22 1.27 30.29 -29.69
CA GLN A 22 2.70 29.94 -29.63
C GLN A 22 2.97 28.89 -28.54
N LEU A 23 2.34 29.03 -27.37
CA LEU A 23 2.46 28.06 -26.28
C LEU A 23 1.73 26.75 -26.61
N LEU A 24 0.57 26.83 -27.28
CA LEU A 24 -0.16 25.63 -27.70
C LEU A 24 0.66 24.77 -28.67
N GLU A 25 1.29 25.39 -29.67
CA GLU A 25 2.16 24.66 -30.60
C GLU A 25 3.41 24.10 -29.89
N ALA A 26 3.91 24.77 -28.85
CA ALA A 26 4.99 24.25 -28.03
C ALA A 26 4.59 22.97 -27.28
N VAL A 27 3.40 22.93 -26.66
CA VAL A 27 2.89 21.73 -25.99
C VAL A 27 2.78 20.57 -26.98
N LYS A 28 2.21 20.81 -28.18
CA LYS A 28 2.10 19.79 -29.24
C LYS A 28 3.47 19.26 -29.68
N ALA A 29 4.45 20.14 -29.83
CA ALA A 29 5.81 19.75 -30.21
C ALA A 29 6.49 18.90 -29.12
N ILE A 30 6.34 19.27 -27.84
CA ILE A 30 6.87 18.51 -26.71
C ILE A 30 6.22 17.13 -26.66
N ARG A 31 4.88 17.05 -26.77
CA ARG A 31 4.14 15.78 -26.81
C ARG A 31 4.66 14.86 -27.91
N SER A 32 4.83 15.37 -29.13
CA SER A 32 5.30 14.56 -30.27
C SER A 32 6.70 13.98 -30.03
N THR A 33 7.60 14.77 -29.43
CA THR A 33 8.94 14.30 -29.05
C THR A 33 8.88 13.27 -27.91
N ALA A 34 8.05 13.51 -26.89
CA ALA A 34 7.84 12.58 -25.78
C ALA A 34 7.25 11.24 -26.24
N GLU A 35 6.34 11.24 -27.22
CA GLU A 35 5.76 10.04 -27.84
C GLU A 35 6.84 9.18 -28.51
N ALA A 36 7.72 9.80 -29.31
CA ALA A 36 8.80 9.10 -29.98
C ALA A 36 9.81 8.47 -28.99
N ILE A 37 10.09 9.17 -27.89
CA ILE A 37 11.04 8.74 -26.87
C ILE A 37 10.43 7.64 -25.98
N SER A 38 9.22 7.85 -25.45
CA SER A 38 8.55 6.92 -24.53
C SER A 38 8.25 5.56 -25.17
N ALA A 39 7.91 5.53 -26.46
CA ALA A 39 7.69 4.28 -27.20
C ALA A 39 8.92 3.36 -27.16
N LYS A 40 10.13 3.93 -27.29
CA LYS A 40 11.41 3.19 -27.16
C LYS A 40 11.66 2.73 -25.73
N THR A 41 11.27 3.52 -24.74
CA THR A 41 11.44 3.18 -23.32
C THR A 41 10.61 1.96 -22.93
N SER A 42 9.37 1.86 -23.41
CA SER A 42 8.50 0.71 -23.16
C SER A 42 9.06 -0.61 -23.73
N GLU A 43 9.78 -0.56 -24.85
CA GLU A 43 10.49 -1.73 -25.40
C GLU A 43 11.64 -2.19 -24.50
N LEU A 44 12.39 -1.24 -23.94
CA LEU A 44 13.59 -1.51 -23.13
C LEU A 44 13.29 -1.87 -21.68
N LEU A 45 12.18 -1.38 -21.12
CA LEU A 45 11.83 -1.52 -19.70
C LEU A 45 10.41 -2.13 -19.49
N PRO A 46 10.17 -3.37 -19.93
CA PRO A 46 8.86 -4.05 -19.88
C PRO A 46 8.41 -4.45 -18.46
N GLY A 47 9.13 -4.10 -17.40
CA GLY A 47 8.71 -4.35 -16.02
C GLY A 47 7.76 -3.28 -15.46
N PHE A 48 7.69 -2.11 -16.11
CA PHE A 48 6.95 -0.95 -15.61
C PHE A 48 5.50 -0.90 -16.12
N THR A 49 4.63 -0.26 -15.35
CA THR A 49 3.27 0.15 -15.77
C THR A 49 3.33 1.06 -17.00
N ASP A 50 2.18 1.42 -17.60
CA ASP A 50 2.20 2.32 -18.75
C ASP A 50 2.83 3.68 -18.39
N HIS A 51 3.83 4.09 -19.17
CA HIS A 51 4.49 5.41 -19.12
C HIS A 51 4.61 6.00 -20.54
N SER A 52 3.76 5.51 -21.46
CA SER A 52 3.68 6.01 -22.82
C SER A 52 3.01 7.39 -22.86
N VAL A 53 3.01 8.01 -24.04
CA VAL A 53 2.24 9.24 -24.27
C VAL A 53 0.75 9.08 -23.93
N LYS A 54 0.19 7.86 -23.95
CA LYS A 54 -1.22 7.63 -23.59
C LYS A 54 -1.46 7.92 -22.11
N HIS A 55 -0.55 7.51 -21.23
CA HIS A 55 -0.59 7.87 -19.81
C HIS A 55 -0.36 9.38 -19.65
N MET A 56 0.62 9.97 -20.35
CA MET A 56 0.83 11.43 -20.27
C MET A 56 -0.41 12.23 -20.72
N ASP A 57 -1.14 11.73 -21.73
CA ASP A 57 -2.40 12.31 -22.19
C ASP A 57 -3.56 12.09 -21.20
N SER A 58 -3.59 10.98 -20.44
CA SER A 58 -4.63 10.75 -19.43
C SER A 58 -4.60 11.80 -18.31
N LEU A 59 -3.41 12.34 -17.98
CA LEU A 59 -3.23 13.34 -16.93
C LEU A 59 -4.06 14.62 -17.16
N TRP A 60 -4.36 14.96 -18.41
CA TRP A 60 -5.26 16.07 -18.75
C TRP A 60 -6.67 15.83 -18.22
N LYS A 61 -7.20 14.61 -18.40
CA LYS A 61 -8.50 14.21 -17.88
C LYS A 61 -8.49 14.09 -16.35
N ILE A 62 -7.41 13.56 -15.79
CA ILE A 62 -7.26 13.45 -14.33
C ILE A 62 -7.19 14.85 -13.69
N THR A 63 -6.68 15.87 -14.39
CA THR A 63 -6.74 17.26 -13.93
C THR A 63 -8.17 17.70 -13.65
N GLU A 64 -9.12 17.37 -14.53
CA GLU A 64 -10.55 17.71 -14.37
C GLU A 64 -11.26 16.89 -13.29
N ILE A 65 -10.64 15.79 -12.85
CA ILE A 65 -11.09 15.00 -11.71
C ILE A 65 -10.49 15.56 -10.42
N VAL A 66 -9.22 15.94 -10.41
CA VAL A 66 -8.53 16.44 -9.22
C VAL A 66 -8.99 17.86 -8.87
N PHE A 67 -9.17 18.72 -9.88
CA PHE A 67 -9.62 20.11 -9.73
C PHE A 67 -11.05 20.26 -10.26
N THR A 68 -11.85 21.11 -9.61
CA THR A 68 -13.13 21.57 -10.15
C THR A 68 -12.90 22.47 -11.36
N GLU A 69 -13.90 22.59 -12.23
CA GLU A 69 -13.85 23.51 -13.38
C GLU A 69 -13.46 24.94 -12.98
N ALA A 70 -14.03 25.46 -11.88
CA ALA A 70 -13.72 26.78 -11.36
C ALA A 70 -12.25 26.90 -10.89
N GLU A 71 -11.68 25.85 -10.28
CA GLU A 71 -10.27 25.84 -9.87
C GLU A 71 -9.34 25.79 -11.08
N VAL A 72 -9.66 25.00 -12.11
CA VAL A 72 -8.87 24.95 -13.35
C VAL A 72 -8.89 26.33 -14.03
N GLN A 73 -10.05 26.98 -14.11
CA GLN A 73 -10.17 28.32 -14.70
C GLN A 73 -9.38 29.41 -13.95
N ASN A 74 -9.02 29.17 -12.68
CA ASN A 74 -8.17 30.06 -11.91
C ASN A 74 -6.66 29.87 -12.19
N PHE A 75 -6.25 28.94 -13.04
CA PHE A 75 -4.85 28.85 -13.48
C PHE A 75 -4.51 30.00 -14.44
N SER A 76 -3.33 30.60 -14.24
CA SER A 76 -2.76 31.50 -15.23
C SER A 76 -2.37 30.73 -16.50
N ILE A 77 -2.22 31.43 -17.63
CA ILE A 77 -1.75 30.80 -18.87
C ILE A 77 -0.35 30.19 -18.66
N GLY A 78 0.51 30.84 -17.88
CA GLY A 78 1.85 30.34 -17.54
C GLY A 78 1.79 29.07 -16.69
N GLU A 79 0.96 29.06 -15.64
CA GLU A 79 0.78 27.88 -14.77
C GLU A 79 0.22 26.69 -15.55
N ALA A 80 -0.81 26.92 -16.40
CA ALA A 80 -1.40 25.90 -17.24
C ALA A 80 -0.39 25.34 -18.26
N PHE A 81 0.39 26.21 -18.89
CA PHE A 81 1.43 25.81 -19.84
C PHE A 81 2.52 24.96 -19.18
N ILE A 82 3.03 25.38 -18.01
CA ILE A 82 4.05 24.63 -17.27
C ILE A 82 3.50 23.26 -16.87
N LEU A 83 2.28 23.20 -16.31
CA LEU A 83 1.65 21.93 -15.93
C LEU A 83 1.52 20.97 -17.11
N ALA A 84 0.99 21.47 -18.24
CA ALA A 84 0.81 20.68 -19.46
C ALA A 84 2.14 20.16 -20.03
N CYS A 85 3.21 20.97 -20.00
CA CYS A 85 4.52 20.51 -20.43
C CYS A 85 5.08 19.45 -19.46
N SER A 86 4.88 19.63 -18.16
CA SER A 86 5.33 18.69 -17.14
C SER A 86 4.69 17.31 -17.24
N PHE A 87 3.45 17.19 -17.73
CA PHE A 87 2.84 15.89 -18.04
C PHE A 87 3.70 15.06 -18.99
N TYR A 88 4.34 15.69 -19.97
CA TYR A 88 5.16 15.00 -20.96
C TYR A 88 6.64 14.87 -20.58
N VAL A 89 7.06 15.46 -19.47
CA VAL A 89 8.49 15.58 -19.08
C VAL A 89 8.81 14.81 -17.80
N HIS A 90 7.92 14.80 -16.80
CA HIS A 90 8.23 14.28 -15.45
C HIS A 90 8.76 12.84 -15.44
N ASP A 91 8.14 11.95 -16.21
CA ASP A 91 8.56 10.55 -16.35
C ASP A 91 9.52 10.30 -17.52
N LEU A 92 9.70 11.29 -18.39
CA LEU A 92 10.59 11.17 -19.56
C LEU A 92 12.06 11.00 -19.13
N GLY A 93 12.41 11.37 -17.90
CA GLY A 93 13.71 11.06 -17.30
C GLY A 93 14.03 9.57 -17.28
N MET A 94 13.04 8.66 -17.27
CA MET A 94 13.29 7.23 -17.37
C MET A 94 13.80 6.83 -18.77
N ALA A 95 13.46 7.61 -19.78
CA ALA A 95 13.90 7.40 -21.15
C ALA A 95 15.36 7.78 -21.40
N TYR A 96 16.06 8.28 -20.38
CA TYR A 96 17.48 8.58 -20.46
C TYR A 96 18.30 7.32 -20.84
N CYS A 97 17.83 6.10 -20.52
CA CYS A 97 18.47 4.85 -20.93
C CYS A 97 18.23 4.44 -22.40
N VAL A 98 17.41 5.18 -23.17
CA VAL A 98 17.09 4.84 -24.57
C VAL A 98 18.30 5.00 -25.49
N THR A 99 19.24 5.88 -25.13
CA THR A 99 20.47 6.08 -25.89
C THR A 99 21.65 5.42 -25.20
N GLU A 100 22.65 5.00 -25.98
CA GLU A 100 23.87 4.38 -25.45
C GLU A 100 24.62 5.29 -24.48
N GLU A 101 24.62 6.60 -24.74
CA GLU A 101 25.24 7.58 -23.85
C GLU A 101 24.48 7.69 -22.52
N GLY A 102 23.15 7.83 -22.58
CA GLY A 102 22.37 7.96 -21.36
C GLY A 102 22.31 6.66 -20.54
N LYS A 103 22.37 5.49 -21.19
CA LYS A 103 22.57 4.20 -20.51
C LYS A 103 23.88 4.16 -19.74
N ARG A 104 25.00 4.56 -20.35
CA ARG A 104 26.30 4.62 -19.65
C ARG A 104 26.28 5.60 -18.49
N ASN A 105 25.59 6.74 -18.64
CA ASN A 105 25.44 7.71 -17.56
C ASN A 105 24.74 7.09 -16.34
N ILE A 106 23.71 6.27 -16.55
CA ILE A 106 23.05 5.52 -15.47
C ILE A 106 23.99 4.46 -14.87
N GLU A 107 24.69 3.69 -15.71
CA GLU A 107 25.62 2.64 -15.27
C GLU A 107 26.78 3.16 -14.41
N ASN A 108 27.20 4.40 -14.65
CA ASN A 108 28.27 5.07 -13.91
C ASN A 108 27.81 5.66 -12.56
N THR A 109 26.51 5.62 -12.25
CA THR A 109 26.02 6.12 -10.96
C THR A 109 26.41 5.19 -9.80
N PRO A 110 26.79 5.73 -8.62
CA PRO A 110 27.05 4.91 -7.44
C PRO A 110 25.88 4.01 -7.06
N GLU A 111 24.65 4.50 -7.24
CA GLU A 111 23.42 3.79 -6.96
C GLU A 111 23.28 2.54 -7.84
N TYR A 112 23.54 2.65 -9.13
CA TYR A 112 23.51 1.51 -10.06
C TYR A 112 24.54 0.45 -9.64
N GLN A 113 25.78 0.85 -9.38
CA GLN A 113 26.85 -0.06 -8.99
C GLN A 113 26.54 -0.80 -7.69
N ALA A 114 25.95 -0.11 -6.71
CA ALA A 114 25.51 -0.72 -5.46
C ALA A 114 24.41 -1.78 -5.68
N ILE A 115 23.42 -1.49 -6.54
CA ILE A 115 22.33 -2.43 -6.85
C ILE A 115 22.86 -3.67 -7.56
N VAL A 116 23.75 -3.51 -8.55
CA VAL A 116 24.38 -4.64 -9.25
C VAL A 116 25.10 -5.56 -8.25
N SER A 117 25.91 -4.98 -7.37
CA SER A 117 26.64 -5.74 -6.35
C SER A 117 25.72 -6.49 -5.40
N GLN A 118 24.60 -5.87 -4.99
CA GLN A 118 23.60 -6.49 -4.14
C GLN A 118 22.88 -7.66 -4.84
N LEU A 119 22.49 -7.50 -6.11
CA LEU A 119 21.80 -8.54 -6.88
C LEU A 119 22.72 -9.72 -7.21
N MET A 120 24.00 -9.45 -7.52
CA MET A 120 25.00 -10.50 -7.75
C MET A 120 25.27 -11.33 -6.49
N SER A 121 25.20 -10.70 -5.30
CA SER A 121 25.33 -11.40 -4.02
C SER A 121 24.18 -12.39 -3.75
N ASN A 122 23.04 -12.23 -4.43
CA ASN A 122 21.87 -13.11 -4.34
C ASN A 122 21.83 -14.22 -5.42
N ASN A 123 22.98 -14.57 -6.02
CA ASN A 123 23.12 -15.59 -7.07
C ASN A 123 22.31 -15.33 -8.36
N ILE A 124 22.02 -14.06 -8.68
CA ILE A 124 21.39 -13.68 -9.95
C ILE A 124 22.45 -13.60 -11.05
N SER A 125 22.13 -14.05 -12.27
CA SER A 125 23.06 -13.96 -13.41
C SER A 125 23.44 -12.51 -13.74
N GLU A 126 24.65 -12.28 -14.23
CA GLU A 126 25.16 -10.93 -14.54
C GLU A 126 24.27 -10.17 -15.53
N GLY A 127 23.77 -10.84 -16.57
CA GLY A 127 22.86 -10.23 -17.55
C GLY A 127 21.52 -9.80 -16.95
N GLU A 128 20.95 -10.63 -16.07
CA GLU A 128 19.68 -10.32 -15.39
C GLU A 128 19.86 -9.25 -14.30
N ALA A 129 20.98 -9.29 -13.57
CA ALA A 129 21.34 -8.29 -12.58
C ALA A 129 21.55 -6.91 -13.22
N SER A 130 22.24 -6.84 -14.35
CA SER A 130 22.45 -5.60 -15.12
C SER A 130 21.12 -5.01 -15.61
N PHE A 131 20.25 -5.84 -16.20
CA PHE A 131 18.94 -5.41 -16.67
C PHE A 131 18.03 -4.87 -15.54
N LYS A 132 17.92 -5.59 -14.43
CA LYS A 132 17.16 -5.14 -13.25
C LYS A 132 17.76 -3.88 -12.63
N SER A 133 19.09 -3.77 -12.60
CA SER A 133 19.77 -2.58 -12.06
C SER A 133 19.52 -1.35 -12.92
N LEU A 134 19.42 -1.51 -14.25
CA LEU A 134 19.13 -0.41 -15.16
C LEU A 134 17.71 0.14 -14.93
N GLN A 135 16.74 -0.76 -14.74
CA GLN A 135 15.37 -0.38 -14.38
C GLN A 135 15.32 0.43 -13.08
N ILE A 136 15.96 -0.09 -12.01
CA ILE A 136 15.95 0.57 -10.70
C ILE A 136 16.74 1.89 -10.76
N GLY A 137 17.89 1.90 -11.44
CA GLY A 137 18.73 3.08 -11.60
C GLY A 137 18.03 4.21 -12.35
N ALA A 138 17.44 3.90 -13.51
CA ALA A 138 16.64 4.86 -14.28
C ALA A 138 15.52 5.48 -13.42
N ARG A 139 14.80 4.66 -12.65
CA ARG A 139 13.74 5.12 -11.75
C ARG A 139 14.27 5.93 -10.56
N LYS A 140 15.50 5.74 -10.09
CA LYS A 140 16.04 6.56 -9.01
C LYS A 140 16.40 7.98 -9.47
N ILE A 141 16.90 8.12 -10.69
CA ILE A 141 17.44 9.40 -11.18
C ILE A 141 16.49 10.17 -12.10
N HIS A 142 15.40 9.55 -12.60
CA HIS A 142 14.55 10.17 -13.63
C HIS A 142 14.03 11.55 -13.24
N ALA A 143 13.64 11.76 -11.98
CA ALA A 143 13.16 13.06 -11.52
C ALA A 143 14.25 14.15 -11.71
N GLU A 144 15.50 13.87 -11.34
CA GLU A 144 16.61 14.80 -11.58
C GLU A 144 16.89 14.98 -13.07
N LYS A 145 16.81 13.89 -13.85
CA LYS A 145 17.03 13.93 -15.30
C LYS A 145 15.94 14.66 -16.07
N ALA A 146 14.72 14.77 -15.54
CA ALA A 146 13.66 15.55 -16.15
C ALA A 146 14.04 17.04 -16.33
N LEU A 147 14.78 17.62 -15.36
CA LEU A 147 15.31 18.97 -15.46
C LEU A 147 16.41 19.09 -16.53
N GLU A 148 17.31 18.11 -16.59
CA GLU A 148 18.37 18.08 -17.58
C GLU A 148 17.81 17.97 -19.01
N LEU A 149 16.79 17.13 -19.23
CA LEU A 149 16.18 16.89 -20.54
C LEU A 149 15.55 18.14 -21.18
N VAL A 150 15.10 19.10 -20.38
CA VAL A 150 14.52 20.36 -20.89
C VAL A 150 15.56 21.47 -21.10
N GLN A 151 16.72 21.38 -20.43
CA GLN A 151 17.77 22.40 -20.51
C GLN A 151 18.89 22.02 -21.49
N GLU A 152 19.23 20.74 -21.55
CA GLU A 152 20.35 20.21 -22.32
C GLU A 152 19.88 19.44 -23.56
N LYS A 153 20.85 19.05 -24.38
CA LYS A 153 20.59 18.16 -25.52
C LYS A 153 20.28 16.76 -24.99
N LEU A 154 19.40 16.06 -25.70
CA LEU A 154 19.12 14.66 -25.42
C LEU A 154 20.44 13.85 -25.51
N PRO A 155 20.76 12.98 -24.55
CA PRO A 155 22.05 12.28 -24.53
C PRO A 155 22.27 11.47 -25.82
N GLY A 156 23.42 11.62 -26.45
CA GLY A 156 23.75 10.96 -27.71
C GLY A 156 23.00 11.48 -28.95
N LEU A 157 22.20 12.56 -28.80
CA LEU A 157 21.44 13.18 -29.89
C LEU A 157 21.75 14.68 -29.95
N ASP A 158 21.96 15.22 -31.15
CA ASP A 158 22.21 16.66 -31.34
C ASP A 158 20.92 17.48 -31.37
N ARG A 159 19.96 17.17 -30.48
CA ARG A 159 18.60 17.74 -30.46
C ARG A 159 18.15 18.05 -29.04
N TYR A 160 17.30 19.05 -28.91
CA TYR A 160 16.67 19.41 -27.63
C TYR A 160 15.23 18.89 -27.58
N LEU A 161 14.73 18.60 -26.38
CA LEU A 161 13.32 18.24 -26.19
C LEU A 161 12.38 19.37 -26.64
N ILE A 162 12.72 20.61 -26.27
CA ILE A 162 12.05 21.83 -26.72
C ILE A 162 12.98 22.48 -27.74
N GLU A 163 12.73 22.38 -29.05
CA GLU A 163 13.68 22.88 -30.08
C GLU A 163 13.83 24.42 -30.10
N SER A 164 12.78 25.15 -29.74
CA SER A 164 12.81 26.62 -29.68
C SER A 164 13.70 27.12 -28.55
N THR A 165 14.81 27.78 -28.90
CA THR A 165 15.74 28.39 -27.95
C THR A 165 15.06 29.44 -27.06
N GLU A 166 14.15 30.23 -27.61
CA GLU A 166 13.42 31.25 -26.85
C GLU A 166 12.54 30.60 -25.77
N LEU A 167 11.81 29.53 -26.12
CA LEU A 167 10.96 28.82 -25.16
C LEU A 167 11.78 28.09 -24.10
N ARG A 168 12.91 27.46 -24.47
CA ARG A 168 13.82 26.83 -23.50
C ARG A 168 14.35 27.83 -22.48
N GLN A 169 14.84 28.98 -22.95
CA GLN A 169 15.40 29.99 -22.05
C GLN A 169 14.34 30.61 -21.14
N LYS A 170 13.11 30.78 -21.62
CA LYS A 170 12.02 31.39 -20.84
C LYS A 170 11.34 30.42 -19.87
N TRP A 171 11.17 29.16 -20.27
CA TRP A 171 10.29 28.20 -19.57
C TRP A 171 10.98 26.91 -19.15
N GLY A 172 12.11 26.55 -19.78
CA GLY A 172 12.76 25.26 -19.58
C GLY A 172 13.15 25.00 -18.13
N GLU A 173 13.66 26.02 -17.42
CA GLU A 173 13.98 25.90 -15.99
C GLU A 173 12.73 25.58 -15.15
N HIS A 174 11.63 26.33 -15.32
CA HIS A 174 10.40 26.12 -14.55
C HIS A 174 9.74 24.78 -14.87
N ILE A 175 9.67 24.38 -16.15
CA ILE A 175 9.15 23.07 -16.56
C ILE A 175 9.98 21.97 -15.94
N GLY A 176 11.30 22.06 -15.97
CA GLY A 176 12.19 21.05 -15.40
C GLY A 176 12.11 20.98 -13.88
N GLN A 177 12.02 22.12 -13.20
CA GLN A 177 11.86 22.21 -11.75
C GLN A 177 10.56 21.56 -11.28
N VAL A 178 9.43 21.92 -11.89
CA VAL A 178 8.13 21.29 -11.59
C VAL A 178 8.19 19.79 -11.88
N SER A 179 8.70 19.41 -13.06
CA SER A 179 8.79 17.99 -13.47
C SER A 179 9.68 17.18 -12.55
N SER A 180 10.77 17.73 -12.04
CA SER A 180 11.67 17.05 -11.09
C SER A 180 11.13 17.00 -9.66
N SER A 181 10.21 17.90 -9.30
CA SER A 181 9.68 18.03 -7.94
C SER A 181 8.67 16.96 -7.53
N HIS A 182 8.19 16.12 -8.45
CA HIS A 182 7.15 15.13 -8.13
C HIS A 182 7.59 14.04 -7.12
N HIS A 183 8.90 13.91 -6.88
CA HIS A 183 9.48 13.05 -5.85
C HIS A 183 10.05 13.80 -4.64
N TRP A 184 9.97 15.13 -4.60
CA TRP A 184 10.52 15.92 -3.49
C TRP A 184 9.64 15.81 -2.25
N SER A 185 10.20 16.10 -1.07
CA SER A 185 9.36 16.39 0.10
C SER A 185 8.72 17.77 -0.06
N LEU A 186 7.55 17.98 0.56
CA LEU A 186 6.91 19.31 0.55
C LEU A 186 7.81 20.39 1.16
N HIS A 187 8.68 20.04 2.12
CA HIS A 187 9.69 20.95 2.65
C HIS A 187 10.67 21.40 1.56
N LYS A 188 11.25 20.46 0.80
CA LYS A 188 12.17 20.81 -0.30
C LYS A 188 11.45 21.60 -1.40
N LEU A 189 10.22 21.20 -1.73
CA LEU A 189 9.38 21.93 -2.69
C LEU A 189 9.17 23.39 -2.23
N ASP A 190 8.90 23.60 -0.95
CA ASP A 190 8.77 24.95 -0.40
C ASP A 190 10.07 25.74 -0.46
N GLU A 191 11.20 25.11 -0.12
CA GLU A 191 12.50 25.78 -0.14
C GLU A 191 12.93 26.24 -1.53
N GLU A 192 12.64 25.45 -2.56
CA GLU A 192 13.09 25.69 -3.93
C GLU A 192 12.06 26.47 -4.76
N LEU A 193 10.77 26.11 -4.64
CA LEU A 193 9.68 26.66 -5.47
C LEU A 193 8.71 27.54 -4.68
N GLY A 194 8.62 27.36 -3.35
CA GLY A 194 7.71 28.08 -2.47
C GLY A 194 8.21 29.44 -1.98
N LYS A 195 9.52 29.57 -1.65
CA LYS A 195 10.14 30.80 -1.10
C LYS A 195 9.94 32.05 -1.96
N ARG A 196 9.74 31.88 -3.27
CA ARG A 196 9.57 32.99 -4.22
C ARG A 196 8.11 33.45 -4.33
N ASN A 197 7.15 32.84 -3.61
CA ASN A 197 5.70 33.01 -3.82
C ASN A 197 5.35 32.83 -5.31
N LYS A 198 4.67 33.81 -5.92
CA LYS A 198 4.50 33.85 -7.36
C LYS A 198 5.80 34.30 -8.01
N ILE A 199 6.31 33.51 -8.94
CA ILE A 199 7.50 33.86 -9.71
C ILE A 199 7.11 34.62 -10.98
N PRO A 200 7.89 35.62 -11.40
CA PRO A 200 7.74 36.19 -12.72
C PRO A 200 7.92 35.13 -13.81
N ASP A 201 6.99 35.07 -14.74
CA ASP A 201 7.10 34.29 -15.97
C ASP A 201 6.98 35.20 -17.20
N ALA A 202 7.03 34.64 -18.40
CA ALA A 202 7.00 35.44 -19.62
C ALA A 202 5.65 36.15 -19.90
N LEU A 203 4.60 35.83 -19.13
CA LEU A 203 3.24 36.35 -19.26
C LEU A 203 2.69 37.02 -17.99
N GLY A 204 3.44 37.01 -16.88
CA GLY A 204 3.05 37.61 -15.61
C GLY A 204 3.70 36.92 -14.43
N GLU A 205 2.89 36.31 -13.57
CA GLU A 205 3.29 35.68 -12.32
C GLU A 205 2.66 34.29 -12.19
N SER A 206 3.45 33.27 -11.84
CA SER A 206 3.02 31.87 -11.67
C SER A 206 3.34 31.33 -10.29
N ASP A 207 2.42 30.57 -9.70
CA ASP A 207 2.66 29.83 -8.46
C ASP A 207 3.21 28.42 -8.76
N LEU A 208 4.53 28.27 -8.84
CA LEU A 208 5.14 26.97 -9.12
C LEU A 208 4.88 25.91 -8.05
N GLY A 209 4.70 26.32 -6.79
CA GLY A 209 4.35 25.37 -5.73
C GLY A 209 2.97 24.77 -5.95
N LEU A 210 1.99 25.56 -6.42
CA LEU A 210 0.69 25.04 -6.83
C LEU A 210 0.82 24.07 -8.01
N VAL A 211 1.58 24.45 -9.04
CA VAL A 211 1.74 23.62 -10.26
C VAL A 211 2.45 22.30 -9.94
N ALA A 212 3.49 22.33 -9.10
CA ALA A 212 4.19 21.14 -8.61
C ALA A 212 3.27 20.23 -7.78
N CYS A 213 2.49 20.80 -6.87
CA CYS A 213 1.47 20.06 -6.11
C CYS A 213 0.38 19.46 -7.01
N ALA A 214 -0.07 20.19 -8.02
CA ALA A 214 -1.04 19.72 -9.00
C ALA A 214 -0.50 18.49 -9.73
N LEU A 215 0.71 18.56 -10.30
CA LEU A 215 1.35 17.44 -11.00
C LEU A 215 1.42 16.19 -10.10
N ARG A 216 1.85 16.35 -8.85
CA ARG A 216 1.98 15.25 -7.88
C ARG A 216 0.66 14.54 -7.61
N VAL A 217 -0.40 15.30 -7.32
CA VAL A 217 -1.72 14.72 -7.03
C VAL A 217 -2.31 14.10 -8.31
N ILE A 218 -2.13 14.73 -9.46
CA ILE A 218 -2.65 14.25 -10.75
C ILE A 218 -2.00 12.92 -11.16
N ASP A 219 -0.66 12.82 -11.15
CA ASP A 219 0.04 11.58 -11.47
C ASP A 219 -0.30 10.47 -10.45
N TYR A 220 -0.30 10.80 -9.16
CA TYR A 220 -0.58 9.79 -8.14
C TYR A 220 -2.04 9.31 -8.16
N ALA A 221 -3.00 10.18 -8.51
CA ALA A 221 -4.41 9.81 -8.62
C ALA A 221 -4.70 8.90 -9.82
N ASP A 222 -3.83 8.84 -10.84
CA ASP A 222 -3.99 7.94 -11.99
C ASP A 222 -3.61 6.49 -11.64
N ILE A 223 -4.38 5.85 -10.76
CA ILE A 223 -4.21 4.44 -10.33
C ILE A 223 -5.42 3.61 -10.74
N ASN A 224 -5.47 3.20 -12.02
CA ASN A 224 -6.61 2.47 -12.58
C ASN A 224 -6.19 1.45 -13.65
N SER A 225 -7.19 0.73 -14.18
CA SER A 225 -7.01 -0.32 -15.19
C SER A 225 -6.39 0.16 -16.50
N THR A 226 -6.46 1.46 -16.83
CA THR A 226 -5.78 2.01 -18.03
C THR A 226 -4.27 2.02 -17.87
N ARG A 227 -3.76 2.24 -16.65
CA ARG A 227 -2.32 2.16 -16.31
C ARG A 227 -1.82 0.71 -16.17
N ALA A 228 -2.75 -0.24 -16.03
CA ALA A 228 -2.47 -1.67 -15.83
C ALA A 228 -3.41 -2.59 -16.66
N SER A 229 -3.39 -2.43 -17.99
CA SER A 229 -4.23 -3.22 -18.90
C SER A 229 -4.01 -4.74 -18.79
N THR A 230 -5.11 -5.50 -18.65
CA THR A 230 -5.12 -6.98 -18.69
C THR A 230 -4.36 -7.51 -19.88
N LEU A 231 -4.64 -6.98 -21.07
CA LEU A 231 -4.09 -7.49 -22.32
C LEU A 231 -2.59 -7.26 -22.37
N GLU A 232 -2.12 -6.07 -21.96
CA GLU A 232 -0.70 -5.76 -21.91
C GLU A 232 0.05 -6.63 -20.91
N ARG A 233 -0.55 -6.89 -19.74
CA ARG A 233 0.01 -7.81 -18.75
C ARG A 233 0.16 -9.22 -19.31
N LEU A 234 -0.87 -9.75 -19.98
CA LEU A 234 -0.86 -11.11 -20.54
C LEU A 234 0.12 -11.28 -21.71
N LEU A 235 0.42 -10.19 -22.44
CA LEU A 235 1.40 -10.20 -23.53
C LEU A 235 2.86 -10.16 -23.04
N ARG A 236 3.11 -9.88 -21.75
CA ARG A 236 4.45 -9.85 -21.15
C ARG A 236 4.81 -11.24 -20.62
N LYS A 237 5.98 -11.76 -21.04
CA LYS A 237 6.40 -13.15 -20.74
C LYS A 237 6.95 -13.35 -19.32
N ASP A 238 7.62 -12.34 -18.74
CA ASP A 238 8.37 -12.46 -17.47
C ASP A 238 8.09 -11.29 -16.52
N ILE A 239 6.91 -11.30 -15.88
CA ILE A 239 6.58 -10.33 -14.82
C ILE A 239 6.93 -10.96 -13.45
N GLY A 240 7.81 -10.30 -12.68
CA GLY A 240 8.13 -10.72 -11.32
C GLY A 240 6.91 -10.68 -10.38
N ARG A 241 6.92 -11.47 -9.30
CA ARG A 241 5.78 -11.62 -8.38
C ARG A 241 5.26 -10.29 -7.84
N GLU A 242 6.15 -9.39 -7.41
CA GLU A 242 5.76 -8.07 -6.90
C GLU A 242 5.09 -7.22 -7.97
N SER A 243 5.68 -7.15 -9.17
CA SER A 243 5.08 -6.45 -10.31
C SER A 243 3.72 -7.05 -10.64
N LEU A 244 3.56 -8.38 -10.63
CA LEU A 244 2.27 -9.02 -10.91
C LEU A 244 1.18 -8.57 -9.93
N VAL A 245 1.48 -8.48 -8.64
CA VAL A 245 0.55 -7.96 -7.62
C VAL A 245 0.17 -6.51 -7.90
N HIS A 246 1.13 -5.67 -8.30
CA HIS A 246 0.87 -4.28 -8.69
C HIS A 246 -0.09 -4.16 -9.88
N TRP A 247 0.05 -5.03 -10.88
CA TRP A 247 -0.85 -5.05 -12.03
C TRP A 247 -2.25 -5.56 -11.64
N LEU A 248 -2.32 -6.70 -10.95
CA LEU A 248 -3.59 -7.29 -10.51
C LEU A 248 -4.39 -6.35 -9.61
N GLY A 249 -3.71 -5.52 -8.81
CA GLY A 249 -4.35 -4.53 -7.94
C GLY A 249 -5.03 -3.38 -8.69
N GLN A 250 -4.65 -3.12 -9.94
CA GLN A 250 -5.19 -2.01 -10.74
C GLN A 250 -6.09 -2.46 -11.88
N GLU A 251 -5.89 -3.68 -12.40
CA GLU A 251 -6.60 -4.25 -13.56
C GLU A 251 -8.13 -4.21 -13.44
N ASN A 252 -8.66 -4.39 -12.23
CA ASN A 252 -10.10 -4.39 -11.96
C ASN A 252 -10.61 -3.09 -11.34
N ILE A 253 -9.85 -1.99 -11.46
CA ILE A 253 -10.18 -0.71 -10.86
C ILE A 253 -10.68 0.28 -11.93
N GLU A 254 -11.81 0.90 -11.62
CA GLU A 254 -12.38 2.07 -12.27
C GLU A 254 -12.18 3.34 -11.41
N GLY A 255 -12.15 4.48 -12.10
CA GLY A 255 -11.88 5.79 -11.50
C GLY A 255 -10.45 6.28 -11.77
N PRO A 256 -10.00 7.33 -11.08
CA PRO A 256 -10.75 8.08 -10.07
C PRO A 256 -11.95 8.81 -10.68
N ILE A 257 -13.01 8.98 -9.89
CA ILE A 257 -14.03 10.00 -10.12
C ILE A 257 -14.09 10.92 -8.91
N ARG A 258 -14.37 12.20 -9.13
CA ARG A 258 -14.58 13.14 -8.03
C ARG A 258 -16.04 13.14 -7.62
N GLU A 259 -16.29 12.81 -6.37
CA GLU A 259 -17.61 12.87 -5.74
C GLU A 259 -17.47 13.87 -4.57
N ASP A 260 -18.11 15.03 -4.73
CA ASP A 260 -17.94 16.20 -3.86
C ASP A 260 -16.47 16.67 -3.78
N ASN A 261 -15.85 16.51 -2.61
CA ASN A 261 -14.49 16.89 -2.32
C ASN A 261 -13.57 15.66 -2.13
N LYS A 262 -13.98 14.47 -2.57
CA LYS A 262 -13.16 13.26 -2.47
C LYS A 262 -13.07 12.52 -3.79
N LEU A 263 -11.96 11.83 -3.99
CA LEU A 263 -11.80 10.85 -5.06
C LEU A 263 -12.44 9.53 -4.65
N LYS A 264 -13.09 8.88 -5.60
CA LYS A 264 -13.68 7.56 -5.43
C LYS A 264 -13.12 6.64 -6.51
N TYR A 265 -12.65 5.49 -6.04
CA TYR A 265 -12.27 4.36 -6.87
C TYR A 265 -13.32 3.27 -6.71
N SER A 266 -13.56 2.47 -7.74
CA SER A 266 -14.52 1.37 -7.68
C SER A 266 -13.96 0.14 -8.36
N SER A 267 -14.34 -1.06 -7.91
CA SER A 267 -13.94 -2.29 -8.57
C SER A 267 -14.95 -2.69 -9.65
N THR A 268 -14.50 -2.96 -10.88
CA THR A 268 -15.33 -3.51 -11.97
C THR A 268 -15.77 -4.94 -11.69
N GLN A 269 -14.88 -5.71 -11.07
CA GLN A 269 -15.09 -7.07 -10.61
C GLN A 269 -14.58 -7.22 -9.20
N ARG A 270 -15.16 -8.17 -8.46
CA ARG A 270 -14.70 -8.47 -7.11
C ARG A 270 -13.29 -9.06 -7.15
N ILE A 271 -12.39 -8.48 -6.37
CA ILE A 271 -10.99 -8.89 -6.31
C ILE A 271 -10.85 -10.17 -5.48
N GLU A 272 -10.29 -11.23 -6.07
CA GLU A 272 -10.05 -12.52 -5.38
C GLU A 272 -8.65 -12.59 -4.74
N ASN A 273 -7.68 -11.86 -5.29
CA ASN A 273 -6.30 -11.88 -4.80
C ASN A 273 -6.14 -10.89 -3.64
N VAL A 274 -5.83 -11.43 -2.45
CA VAL A 274 -5.66 -10.67 -1.21
C VAL A 274 -4.55 -9.62 -1.33
N ASP A 275 -3.38 -10.01 -1.85
CA ASP A 275 -2.23 -9.11 -2.00
C ASP A 275 -2.53 -7.96 -2.95
N ALA A 276 -3.24 -8.23 -4.04
CA ALA A 276 -3.64 -7.23 -5.03
C ALA A 276 -4.59 -6.20 -4.41
N TRP A 277 -5.58 -6.64 -3.62
CA TRP A 277 -6.50 -5.73 -2.94
C TRP A 277 -5.76 -4.85 -1.93
N TRP A 278 -4.92 -5.44 -1.07
CA TRP A 278 -4.13 -4.70 -0.10
C TRP A 278 -3.17 -3.73 -0.77
N LYS A 279 -2.59 -4.14 -1.91
CA LYS A 279 -1.72 -3.27 -2.67
C LYS A 279 -2.45 -2.06 -3.22
N PHE A 280 -3.66 -2.25 -3.71
CA PHE A 280 -4.50 -1.14 -4.16
C PHE A 280 -4.90 -0.22 -3.00
N TYR A 281 -5.30 -0.80 -1.86
CA TYR A 281 -5.61 -0.03 -0.65
C TYR A 281 -4.42 0.82 -0.17
N GLU A 282 -3.20 0.30 -0.23
CA GLU A 282 -1.98 1.04 0.09
C GLU A 282 -1.73 2.20 -0.89
N LEU A 283 -1.93 1.98 -2.19
CA LEU A 283 -1.83 3.03 -3.21
C LEU A 283 -2.86 4.14 -2.95
N ALA A 284 -4.13 3.78 -2.77
CA ALA A 284 -5.21 4.73 -2.49
C ALA A 284 -4.99 5.47 -1.15
N SER A 285 -4.45 4.78 -0.14
CA SER A 285 -4.04 5.39 1.14
C SER A 285 -2.90 6.40 0.95
N GLY A 286 -1.96 6.11 0.06
CA GLY A 286 -0.89 7.02 -0.34
C GLY A 286 -1.44 8.28 -1.02
N VAL A 287 -2.33 8.11 -2.00
CA VAL A 287 -3.03 9.22 -2.66
C VAL A 287 -3.77 10.09 -1.63
N ASN A 288 -4.49 9.46 -0.68
CA ASN A 288 -5.19 10.20 0.36
C ASN A 288 -4.24 11.04 1.23
N LYS A 289 -3.11 10.47 1.65
CA LYS A 289 -2.09 11.20 2.43
C LYS A 289 -1.48 12.36 1.63
N GLU A 290 -1.21 12.14 0.35
CA GLU A 290 -0.67 13.17 -0.54
C GLU A 290 -1.66 14.32 -0.67
N ILE A 291 -2.95 14.05 -0.92
CA ILE A 291 -3.99 15.07 -1.02
C ILE A 291 -4.08 15.90 0.26
N ILE A 292 -4.11 15.26 1.44
CA ILE A 292 -4.18 15.97 2.72
C ILE A 292 -2.94 16.85 2.91
N SER A 293 -1.74 16.29 2.67
CA SER A 293 -0.49 17.02 2.85
C SER A 293 -0.35 18.21 1.89
N VAL A 294 -0.80 18.03 0.64
CA VAL A 294 -0.86 19.09 -0.37
C VAL A 294 -1.89 20.16 0.01
N SER A 295 -3.08 19.77 0.47
CA SER A 295 -4.10 20.72 0.94
C SER A 295 -3.54 21.59 2.07
N ASP A 296 -2.95 20.98 3.10
CA ASP A 296 -2.35 21.69 4.23
C ASP A 296 -1.22 22.63 3.77
N TYR A 297 -0.38 22.17 2.84
CA TYR A 297 0.69 22.98 2.28
C TYR A 297 0.17 24.19 1.50
N LEU A 298 -0.78 24.00 0.60
CA LEU A 298 -1.33 25.08 -0.22
C LEU A 298 -2.15 26.08 0.62
N ASP A 299 -2.89 25.61 1.62
CA ASP A 299 -3.64 26.48 2.54
C ASP A 299 -2.74 27.34 3.42
N SER A 300 -1.51 26.87 3.70
CA SER A 300 -0.51 27.66 4.41
C SER A 300 0.07 28.83 3.57
N ARG A 301 -0.11 28.80 2.24
CA ARG A 301 0.46 29.78 1.31
C ARG A 301 -0.58 30.80 0.88
N SER A 302 -0.27 32.07 1.08
CA SER A 302 -1.17 33.18 0.72
C SER A 302 -1.49 33.25 -0.78
N CYS A 303 -0.57 32.82 -1.66
CA CYS A 303 -0.75 32.80 -3.11
C CYS A 303 -1.56 31.60 -3.63
N SER A 304 -1.66 30.52 -2.84
CA SER A 304 -2.33 29.27 -3.21
C SER A 304 -3.66 29.04 -2.49
N LYS A 305 -3.93 29.83 -1.45
CA LYS A 305 -5.12 29.69 -0.61
C LYS A 305 -6.41 29.64 -1.43
N GLU A 306 -7.29 28.70 -1.10
CA GLU A 306 -8.58 28.48 -1.77
C GLU A 306 -8.48 28.08 -3.26
N ARG A 307 -7.30 27.69 -3.75
CA ARG A 307 -7.11 27.19 -5.12
C ARG A 307 -7.16 25.67 -5.25
N PHE A 308 -7.35 24.94 -4.13
CA PHE A 308 -7.44 23.48 -4.10
C PHE A 308 -8.41 23.02 -3.01
N SER A 309 -9.43 22.25 -3.38
CA SER A 309 -10.56 21.88 -2.51
C SER A 309 -10.73 20.37 -2.31
N LEU A 310 -9.86 19.56 -2.89
CA LEU A 310 -9.90 18.10 -2.74
C LEU A 310 -9.39 17.71 -1.34
N GLN A 311 -10.13 16.85 -0.64
CA GLN A 311 -9.92 16.51 0.78
C GLN A 311 -9.49 15.06 1.01
N GLY A 312 -9.44 14.22 -0.02
CA GLY A 312 -8.89 12.88 0.09
C GLY A 312 -9.61 11.84 -0.75
N VAL A 313 -9.59 10.59 -0.28
CA VAL A 313 -10.21 9.44 -0.94
C VAL A 313 -11.39 8.93 -0.11
N LYS A 314 -12.47 8.55 -0.79
CA LYS A 314 -13.72 8.08 -0.16
C LYS A 314 -13.56 6.65 0.37
N GLY A 315 -13.95 6.41 1.63
CA GLY A 315 -13.93 5.10 2.26
C GLY A 315 -12.56 4.66 2.77
N ILE A 316 -11.50 5.45 2.57
CA ILE A 316 -10.11 5.05 2.89
C ILE A 316 -9.81 5.06 4.40
N GLU A 317 -10.71 5.61 5.20
CA GLU A 317 -10.60 5.67 6.66
C GLU A 317 -10.54 4.28 7.32
N SER A 318 -11.16 3.26 6.72
CA SER A 318 -11.10 1.89 7.21
C SER A 318 -11.29 0.88 6.07
N THR A 319 -10.83 -0.36 6.28
CA THR A 319 -11.03 -1.42 5.29
C THR A 319 -12.50 -1.75 5.12
N GLU A 320 -13.32 -1.66 6.17
CA GLU A 320 -14.75 -1.92 6.12
C GLU A 320 -15.51 -0.92 5.24
N GLU A 321 -15.11 0.36 5.28
CA GLU A 321 -15.69 1.39 4.42
C GLU A 321 -15.17 1.28 2.98
N PHE A 322 -13.87 1.01 2.79
CA PHE A 322 -13.27 0.93 1.46
C PHE A 322 -13.79 -0.26 0.63
N VAL A 323 -14.03 -1.40 1.27
CA VAL A 323 -14.57 -2.61 0.61
C VAL A 323 -15.94 -2.38 -0.04
N LYS A 324 -16.71 -1.38 0.43
CA LYS A 324 -18.00 -1.01 -0.19
C LYS A 324 -17.82 -0.51 -1.62
N TYR A 325 -16.66 0.08 -1.93
CA TYR A 325 -16.33 0.61 -3.25
C TYR A 325 -15.42 -0.35 -4.04
N VAL A 326 -14.42 -0.94 -3.38
CA VAL A 326 -13.49 -1.91 -3.98
C VAL A 326 -13.77 -3.28 -3.39
N GLN A 327 -14.67 -4.01 -4.05
CA GLN A 327 -15.23 -5.24 -3.51
C GLN A 327 -14.26 -6.42 -3.61
N THR A 328 -14.32 -7.31 -2.62
CA THR A 328 -13.56 -8.56 -2.57
C THR A 328 -14.45 -9.77 -2.84
N LYS A 329 -13.85 -10.90 -3.21
CA LYS A 329 -14.52 -12.20 -3.33
C LYS A 329 -13.74 -13.26 -2.57
N GLY A 330 -14.42 -13.92 -1.64
CA GLY A 330 -13.85 -15.02 -0.85
C GLY A 330 -13.13 -14.59 0.43
N PHE A 331 -12.83 -13.30 0.60
CA PHE A 331 -12.19 -12.79 1.81
C PHE A 331 -12.70 -11.39 2.18
N GLU A 332 -12.53 -11.02 3.44
CA GLU A 332 -12.74 -9.68 3.97
C GLU A 332 -11.40 -9.14 4.50
N PRO A 333 -10.90 -8.00 4.00
CA PRO A 333 -9.70 -7.36 4.50
C PRO A 333 -9.90 -6.89 5.95
N ILE A 334 -8.98 -7.27 6.82
CA ILE A 334 -8.98 -6.87 8.23
C ILE A 334 -7.72 -6.07 8.49
N ASP A 335 -7.91 -4.81 8.86
CA ASP A 335 -6.82 -3.94 9.25
C ASP A 335 -6.35 -4.23 10.67
N VAL A 336 -5.16 -4.83 10.79
CA VAL A 336 -4.56 -5.18 12.08
C VAL A 336 -3.62 -4.06 12.58
N ARG A 337 -3.78 -2.82 12.10
CA ARG A 337 -3.01 -1.66 12.58
C ARG A 337 -3.26 -1.43 14.08
N PHE A 338 -2.36 -1.97 14.91
CA PHE A 338 -2.24 -1.57 16.30
C PHE A 338 -1.89 -0.08 16.34
N ARG A 339 -2.63 0.71 17.14
CA ARG A 339 -2.31 2.14 17.32
C ARG A 339 -0.86 2.29 17.82
N ALA A 340 -0.18 3.37 17.47
CA ALA A 340 1.23 3.56 17.83
C ALA A 340 1.46 3.53 19.36
N ASP A 341 0.54 4.11 20.14
CA ASP A 341 0.52 4.04 21.60
C ASP A 341 0.27 2.63 22.15
N SER A 342 -0.27 1.77 21.30
CA SER A 342 -0.60 0.38 21.54
C SER A 342 0.59 -0.53 21.26
N ILE A 343 1.45 -0.23 20.29
CA ILE A 343 2.73 -0.94 20.06
C ILE A 343 3.72 -0.64 21.18
N GLU A 344 3.87 0.63 21.60
CA GLU A 344 4.70 0.96 22.76
C GLU A 344 4.17 0.32 24.04
N ARG A 345 2.85 0.28 24.25
CA ARG A 345 2.23 -0.49 25.35
C ARG A 345 2.47 -1.98 25.22
N LEU A 346 2.37 -2.55 24.03
CA LEU A 346 2.64 -3.97 23.77
C LEU A 346 4.11 -4.29 24.08
N ILE A 347 5.05 -3.44 23.66
CA ILE A 347 6.47 -3.53 23.97
C ILE A 347 6.71 -3.31 25.47
N ASN A 348 5.97 -2.45 26.16
CA ASN A 348 6.10 -2.26 27.61
C ASN A 348 5.44 -3.41 28.42
N LEU A 349 4.38 -4.02 27.89
CA LEU A 349 3.64 -5.13 28.50
C LEU A 349 4.33 -6.48 28.26
N LEU A 350 4.87 -6.70 27.06
CA LEU A 350 5.61 -7.89 26.64
C LEU A 350 7.13 -7.76 26.86
N GLY A 351 7.66 -6.54 26.93
CA GLY A 351 9.10 -6.22 27.02
C GLY A 351 9.47 -5.34 28.22
N GLY A 352 8.59 -5.19 29.21
CA GLY A 352 9.00 -4.69 30.51
C GLY A 352 9.97 -5.67 31.16
N LYS A 353 11.24 -5.27 31.36
CA LYS A 353 12.35 -6.01 32.00
C LYS A 353 12.01 -6.73 33.33
N GLN A 354 10.81 -6.56 33.89
CA GLN A 354 10.37 -7.12 35.17
C GLN A 354 9.19 -8.11 35.10
N LEU A 355 8.54 -8.34 33.94
CA LEU A 355 7.40 -9.28 33.85
C LEU A 355 7.61 -10.43 32.85
N TYR A 356 8.23 -10.17 31.69
CA TYR A 356 8.60 -11.18 30.70
C TYR A 356 10.01 -10.88 30.23
N GLY A 357 11.03 -11.59 30.74
CA GLY A 357 12.37 -11.52 30.14
C GLY A 357 12.37 -12.04 28.69
N GLU A 358 13.46 -12.64 28.26
CA GLU A 358 13.53 -13.47 27.04
C GLU A 358 12.61 -14.72 27.12
N ASP A 359 11.32 -14.56 27.44
CA ASP A 359 10.33 -15.62 27.58
C ASP A 359 9.68 -15.93 26.23
N TYR A 360 10.50 -16.39 25.28
CA TYR A 360 10.07 -16.83 23.95
C TYR A 360 9.06 -18.01 23.97
N LEU A 361 8.75 -18.55 25.16
CA LEU A 361 7.76 -19.60 25.40
C LEU A 361 6.41 -19.07 25.91
N ALA A 362 6.27 -17.76 26.14
CA ALA A 362 5.00 -17.13 26.51
C ALA A 362 3.85 -17.48 25.54
N PRO A 363 4.05 -17.53 24.20
CA PRO A 363 2.98 -17.88 23.25
C PRO A 363 2.27 -19.21 23.58
N ILE A 364 3.02 -20.27 23.90
CA ILE A 364 2.42 -21.56 24.28
C ILE A 364 1.55 -21.40 25.53
N ARG A 365 2.07 -20.71 26.56
CA ARG A 365 1.33 -20.52 27.80
C ARG A 365 0.03 -19.77 27.55
N GLU A 366 0.08 -18.65 26.82
CA GLU A 366 -1.08 -17.81 26.56
C GLU A 366 -2.12 -18.52 25.66
N LEU A 367 -1.68 -19.20 24.61
CA LEU A 367 -2.58 -19.94 23.72
C LEU A 367 -3.29 -21.09 24.44
N ILE A 368 -2.56 -21.85 25.27
CA ILE A 368 -3.16 -22.93 26.07
C ILE A 368 -4.14 -22.36 27.11
N GLN A 369 -3.84 -21.22 27.73
CA GLN A 369 -4.78 -20.56 28.65
C GLN A 369 -6.05 -20.08 27.95
N ASN A 370 -5.92 -19.48 26.76
CA ASN A 370 -7.07 -19.06 25.95
C ASN A 370 -7.93 -20.27 25.54
N ALA A 371 -7.30 -21.37 25.12
CA ALA A 371 -7.97 -22.64 24.82
C ALA A 371 -8.73 -23.20 26.04
N ASN A 372 -8.10 -23.18 27.21
CA ASN A 372 -8.72 -23.60 28.48
C ASN A 372 -9.94 -22.74 28.82
N ASP A 373 -9.82 -21.41 28.74
CA ASP A 373 -10.92 -20.49 29.01
C ASP A 373 -12.10 -20.70 28.04
N ALA A 374 -11.81 -20.95 26.76
CA ALA A 374 -12.84 -21.25 25.74
C ALA A 374 -13.60 -22.56 26.03
N VAL A 375 -12.90 -23.59 26.50
CA VAL A 375 -13.52 -24.87 26.89
C VAL A 375 -14.34 -24.71 28.18
N HIS A 376 -13.83 -24.03 29.19
CA HIS A 376 -14.60 -23.79 30.42
C HIS A 376 -15.84 -22.93 30.19
N LEU A 377 -15.75 -21.93 29.30
CA LEU A 377 -16.90 -21.16 28.89
C LEU A 377 -17.95 -22.06 28.24
N PHE A 378 -17.52 -22.99 27.38
CA PHE A 378 -18.43 -23.98 26.78
C PHE A 378 -19.12 -24.82 27.84
N ARG A 379 -18.35 -25.39 28.79
CA ARG A 379 -18.90 -26.21 29.89
C ARG A 379 -19.95 -25.44 30.69
N THR A 380 -19.66 -24.17 30.98
CA THR A 380 -20.52 -23.30 31.78
C THR A 380 -21.79 -22.89 31.03
N GLN A 381 -21.65 -22.54 29.75
CA GLN A 381 -22.78 -22.10 28.91
C GLN A 381 -23.74 -23.25 28.57
N TYR A 382 -23.20 -24.45 28.29
CA TYR A 382 -23.99 -25.58 27.77
C TYR A 382 -24.18 -26.72 28.79
N GLY A 383 -23.59 -26.63 29.99
CA GLY A 383 -23.78 -27.59 31.08
C GLY A 383 -23.09 -28.95 30.90
N ASN A 384 -22.14 -29.09 29.96
CA ASN A 384 -21.44 -30.35 29.70
C ASN A 384 -20.07 -30.39 30.36
N LYS A 385 -19.96 -30.93 31.57
CA LYS A 385 -18.73 -30.92 32.38
C LYS A 385 -17.61 -31.81 31.84
N ASP A 386 -17.93 -32.85 31.09
CA ASP A 386 -16.95 -33.81 30.55
C ASP A 386 -16.42 -33.40 29.18
N HIS A 387 -17.00 -32.36 28.57
CA HIS A 387 -16.56 -31.81 27.28
C HIS A 387 -15.21 -31.10 27.42
N GLY A 388 -14.37 -31.19 26.39
CA GLY A 388 -13.15 -30.41 26.33
C GLY A 388 -11.90 -31.22 26.03
N GLU A 389 -11.16 -30.83 25.01
CA GLU A 389 -9.79 -31.26 24.76
C GLU A 389 -8.99 -30.09 24.19
N ILE A 390 -7.71 -30.02 24.57
CA ILE A 390 -6.74 -29.10 23.97
C ILE A 390 -5.71 -29.96 23.23
N LEU A 391 -5.46 -29.64 21.97
CA LEU A 391 -4.39 -30.22 21.16
C LEU A 391 -3.26 -29.21 21.05
N VAL A 392 -2.04 -29.64 21.35
CA VAL A 392 -0.82 -28.88 21.05
C VAL A 392 0.04 -29.73 20.13
N GLN A 393 0.40 -29.18 18.98
CA GLN A 393 1.16 -29.88 17.96
C GLN A 393 2.32 -29.02 17.48
N TYR A 394 3.50 -29.63 17.34
CA TYR A 394 4.66 -29.02 16.69
C TYR A 394 5.03 -29.84 15.46
N ILE A 395 5.10 -29.17 14.31
CA ILE A 395 5.33 -29.79 13.01
C ILE A 395 6.59 -29.16 12.39
N GLU A 396 7.60 -29.98 12.14
CA GLU A 396 8.76 -29.58 11.36
C GLU A 396 8.44 -29.76 9.86
N LYS A 397 8.42 -28.66 9.09
CA LYS A 397 8.29 -28.70 7.63
C LYS A 397 9.62 -28.29 6.98
N PRO A 398 9.86 -28.64 5.71
CA PRO A 398 11.11 -28.30 5.03
C PRO A 398 11.43 -26.79 5.02
N GLU A 399 10.41 -25.95 4.94
CA GLU A 399 10.57 -24.49 4.80
C GLU A 399 10.43 -23.75 6.14
N TYR A 400 9.53 -24.21 7.02
CA TYR A 400 9.23 -23.56 8.30
C TYR A 400 8.79 -24.57 9.35
N ASN A 401 8.91 -24.23 10.63
CA ASN A 401 8.30 -25.02 11.69
C ASN A 401 6.97 -24.40 12.10
N GLU A 402 5.99 -25.22 12.44
CA GLU A 402 4.63 -24.79 12.73
C GLU A 402 4.22 -25.26 14.13
N LEU A 403 3.71 -24.34 14.95
CA LEU A 403 3.07 -24.65 16.22
C LEU A 403 1.57 -24.46 16.08
N ILE A 404 0.80 -25.48 16.45
CA ILE A 404 -0.66 -25.47 16.44
C ILE A 404 -1.16 -25.68 17.86
N VAL A 405 -2.02 -24.77 18.33
CA VAL A 405 -2.82 -24.95 19.54
C VAL A 405 -4.28 -24.93 19.13
N ALA A 406 -5.01 -26.01 19.41
CA ALA A 406 -6.42 -26.14 19.07
C ALA A 406 -7.24 -26.57 20.29
N ASP A 407 -8.44 -26.02 20.39
CA ASP A 407 -9.45 -26.38 21.37
C ASP A 407 -10.77 -26.73 20.68
N ASN A 408 -11.63 -27.44 21.39
CA ASN A 408 -13.03 -27.67 20.99
C ASN A 408 -14.02 -26.85 21.83
N GLY A 409 -13.63 -25.65 22.24
CA GLY A 409 -14.41 -24.74 23.09
C GLY A 409 -15.49 -23.98 22.32
N VAL A 410 -15.82 -22.76 22.78
CA VAL A 410 -16.94 -21.97 22.24
C VAL A 410 -16.74 -21.43 20.82
N GLY A 411 -15.50 -21.30 20.36
CA GLY A 411 -15.18 -20.57 19.12
C GLY A 411 -15.47 -19.07 19.20
N MET A 412 -15.24 -18.36 18.10
CA MET A 412 -15.42 -16.91 17.99
C MET A 412 -16.31 -16.54 16.81
N SER A 413 -17.08 -15.47 16.97
CA SER A 413 -17.76 -14.80 15.86
C SER A 413 -16.83 -13.76 15.22
N LYS A 414 -17.18 -13.27 14.02
CA LYS A 414 -16.46 -12.17 13.35
C LYS A 414 -16.35 -10.95 14.28
N ASN A 415 -17.41 -10.61 15.00
CA ASN A 415 -17.42 -9.49 15.96
C ASN A 415 -16.39 -9.68 17.09
N ILE A 416 -16.25 -10.91 17.61
CA ILE A 416 -15.24 -11.22 18.62
C ILE A 416 -13.83 -11.03 18.05
N ILE A 417 -13.59 -11.51 16.83
CA ILE A 417 -12.29 -11.39 16.16
C ILE A 417 -11.91 -9.91 15.98
N THR A 418 -12.80 -9.12 15.35
CA THR A 418 -12.45 -7.76 14.94
C THR A 418 -12.44 -6.76 16.09
N LYS A 419 -13.33 -6.90 17.08
CA LYS A 419 -13.39 -5.96 18.22
C LYS A 419 -12.51 -6.34 19.40
N TYR A 420 -12.28 -7.64 19.63
CA TYR A 420 -11.66 -8.10 20.88
C TYR A 420 -10.33 -8.82 20.65
N LEU A 421 -10.27 -9.84 19.78
CA LEU A 421 -9.05 -10.62 19.57
C LEU A 421 -7.87 -9.75 19.09
N LEU A 422 -8.15 -8.84 18.14
CA LEU A 422 -7.14 -7.97 17.53
C LEU A 422 -6.98 -6.63 18.26
N SER A 423 -7.82 -6.33 19.26
CA SER A 423 -7.74 -5.09 20.02
C SER A 423 -6.92 -5.28 21.30
N ILE A 424 -5.90 -4.43 21.49
CA ILE A 424 -5.11 -4.41 22.72
C ILE A 424 -5.97 -3.99 23.91
N ALA A 425 -5.81 -4.71 25.03
CA ALA A 425 -6.51 -4.45 26.29
C ALA A 425 -8.05 -4.44 26.16
N SER A 426 -8.58 -5.27 25.26
CA SER A 426 -10.02 -5.48 25.16
C SER A 426 -10.50 -6.36 26.33
N ASP A 427 -11.60 -5.95 26.97
CA ASP A 427 -12.20 -6.69 28.09
C ASP A 427 -13.51 -7.33 27.63
N TYR A 428 -13.40 -8.35 26.77
CA TYR A 428 -14.56 -9.09 26.26
C TYR A 428 -15.41 -9.63 27.42
N TRP A 429 -14.78 -10.18 28.45
CA TRP A 429 -15.45 -10.88 29.54
C TRP A 429 -16.38 -10.01 30.39
N ASN A 430 -16.16 -8.68 30.38
CA ASN A 430 -17.01 -7.71 31.07
C ASN A 430 -17.86 -6.85 30.11
N SER A 431 -17.91 -7.20 28.82
CA SER A 431 -18.67 -6.43 27.83
C SER A 431 -20.14 -6.85 27.75
N ASP A 432 -20.98 -5.95 27.23
CA ASP A 432 -22.37 -6.29 26.90
C ASP A 432 -22.44 -7.39 25.84
N ASP A 433 -21.49 -7.43 24.90
CA ASP A 433 -21.39 -8.47 23.87
C ASP A 433 -21.23 -9.87 24.51
N PHE A 434 -20.47 -10.00 25.62
CA PHE A 434 -20.35 -11.27 26.34
C PHE A 434 -21.65 -11.69 27.03
N ILE A 435 -22.36 -10.74 27.64
CA ILE A 435 -23.66 -11.02 28.28
C ILE A 435 -24.68 -11.51 27.25
N GLN A 436 -24.67 -10.91 26.06
CA GLN A 436 -25.54 -11.31 24.95
C GLN A 436 -25.15 -12.67 24.38
N ASP A 437 -23.85 -12.91 24.18
CA ASP A 437 -23.35 -14.15 23.58
C ASP A 437 -23.45 -15.36 24.52
N TYR A 438 -23.24 -15.15 25.82
CA TYR A 438 -23.12 -16.22 26.81
C TYR A 438 -23.91 -15.95 28.11
N PRO A 439 -25.25 -15.79 28.05
CA PRO A 439 -26.06 -15.39 29.20
C PRO A 439 -26.00 -16.37 30.37
N GLN A 440 -25.89 -17.68 30.10
CA GLN A 440 -25.81 -18.69 31.18
C GLN A 440 -24.45 -18.61 31.89
N ALA A 441 -23.37 -18.40 31.14
CA ALA A 441 -22.05 -18.17 31.72
C ALA A 441 -22.00 -16.88 32.56
N SER A 442 -22.67 -15.81 32.11
CA SER A 442 -22.79 -14.57 32.88
C SER A 442 -23.53 -14.78 34.21
N VAL A 443 -24.66 -15.50 34.18
CA VAL A 443 -25.41 -15.87 35.41
C VAL A 443 -24.56 -16.72 36.34
N ALA A 444 -23.80 -17.67 35.80
CA ALA A 444 -22.88 -18.52 36.55
C ALA A 444 -21.63 -17.79 37.05
N ARG A 445 -21.49 -16.49 36.74
CA ARG A 445 -20.32 -15.65 37.10
C ARG A 445 -19.01 -16.29 36.63
N PHE A 446 -19.00 -16.76 35.38
CA PHE A 446 -17.80 -17.29 34.73
C PHE A 446 -16.61 -16.32 34.93
N ARG A 447 -15.45 -16.87 35.26
CA ARG A 447 -14.20 -16.10 35.41
C ARG A 447 -13.11 -16.75 34.58
N PRO A 448 -12.57 -16.06 33.56
CA PRO A 448 -11.44 -16.57 32.79
C PRO A 448 -10.17 -16.59 33.65
N ALA A 449 -9.24 -17.46 33.30
CA ALA A 449 -7.88 -17.42 33.83
C ALA A 449 -7.10 -16.22 33.25
N GLY A 450 -7.31 -15.91 31.96
CA GLY A 450 -6.72 -14.75 31.28
C GLY A 450 -7.34 -13.42 31.74
N ARG A 451 -6.49 -12.45 32.13
CA ARG A 451 -6.95 -11.18 32.74
C ARG A 451 -6.72 -9.92 31.91
N PHE A 452 -5.82 -9.95 30.92
CA PHE A 452 -5.29 -8.73 30.31
C PHE A 452 -5.64 -8.53 28.84
N GLY A 453 -6.30 -9.49 28.18
CA GLY A 453 -6.75 -9.34 26.79
C GLY A 453 -5.60 -9.16 25.77
N ILE A 454 -4.37 -9.49 26.14
CA ILE A 454 -3.16 -9.33 25.31
C ILE A 454 -2.45 -10.65 25.01
N GLY A 455 -2.89 -11.75 25.62
CA GLY A 455 -2.20 -13.05 25.57
C GLY A 455 -2.03 -13.57 24.13
N PHE A 456 -3.06 -13.39 23.30
CA PHE A 456 -2.98 -13.75 21.88
C PHE A 456 -1.83 -13.03 21.15
N LEU A 457 -1.56 -11.77 21.46
CA LEU A 457 -0.55 -10.98 20.74
C LEU A 457 0.88 -11.43 20.99
N SER A 458 1.12 -12.24 22.03
CA SER A 458 2.44 -12.83 22.28
C SER A 458 2.93 -13.70 21.12
N VAL A 459 2.04 -14.27 20.30
CA VAL A 459 2.42 -15.09 19.14
C VAL A 459 3.31 -14.34 18.14
N PHE A 460 3.12 -13.03 18.01
CA PHE A 460 3.91 -12.19 17.10
C PHE A 460 5.35 -11.96 17.59
N MET A 461 5.70 -12.37 18.82
CA MET A 461 7.08 -12.37 19.31
C MET A 461 7.94 -13.41 18.61
N VAL A 462 7.34 -14.52 18.15
CA VAL A 462 8.05 -15.68 17.60
C VAL A 462 7.63 -16.04 16.17
N SER A 463 6.67 -15.31 15.61
CA SER A 463 6.06 -15.62 14.33
C SER A 463 5.75 -14.38 13.49
N GLY A 464 6.08 -14.46 12.20
CA GLY A 464 5.66 -13.51 11.18
C GLY A 464 4.34 -13.87 10.49
N TYR A 465 3.75 -15.04 10.79
CA TYR A 465 2.52 -15.51 10.15
C TYR A 465 1.65 -16.25 11.16
N VAL A 466 0.40 -15.81 11.29
CA VAL A 466 -0.59 -16.40 12.20
C VAL A 466 -1.85 -16.74 11.42
N GLU A 467 -2.33 -17.96 11.60
CA GLU A 467 -3.64 -18.41 11.13
C GLU A 467 -4.52 -18.77 12.34
N VAL A 468 -5.72 -18.21 12.40
CA VAL A 468 -6.74 -18.52 13.40
C VAL A 468 -7.97 -19.05 12.68
N ALA A 469 -8.20 -20.35 12.76
CA ALA A 469 -9.42 -20.98 12.31
C ALA A 469 -10.38 -21.17 13.49
N THR A 470 -11.61 -20.69 13.41
CA THR A 470 -12.56 -20.74 14.53
C THR A 470 -13.98 -20.98 14.06
N GLU A 471 -14.74 -21.74 14.84
CA GLU A 471 -16.13 -22.08 14.56
C GLU A 471 -16.94 -21.95 15.86
N LYS A 472 -17.78 -20.90 15.92
CA LYS A 472 -18.79 -20.74 16.96
C LYS A 472 -20.03 -21.55 16.59
N ILE A 473 -20.67 -22.21 17.55
CA ILE A 473 -21.90 -22.98 17.31
C ILE A 473 -22.93 -22.11 16.56
N GLY A 474 -23.49 -22.65 15.48
CA GLY A 474 -24.49 -21.96 14.66
C GLY A 474 -23.95 -20.84 13.77
N ASN A 475 -22.63 -20.68 13.67
CA ASN A 475 -21.97 -19.70 12.79
C ASN A 475 -21.12 -20.43 11.74
N PRO A 476 -20.84 -19.81 10.58
CA PRO A 476 -19.88 -20.35 9.63
C PRO A 476 -18.47 -20.39 10.24
N ARG A 477 -17.62 -21.26 9.71
CA ARG A 477 -16.19 -21.31 10.09
C ARG A 477 -15.50 -20.06 9.54
N LEU A 478 -14.71 -19.43 10.38
CA LEU A 478 -13.93 -18.25 10.06
C LEU A 478 -12.45 -18.60 10.09
N THR A 479 -11.71 -18.19 9.06
CA THR A 479 -10.26 -18.36 9.00
C THR A 479 -9.62 -16.98 8.85
N LEU A 480 -8.99 -16.50 9.92
CA LEU A 480 -8.24 -15.26 9.94
C LEU A 480 -6.77 -15.55 9.66
N ARG A 481 -6.17 -14.86 8.68
CA ARG A 481 -4.74 -14.91 8.42
C ARG A 481 -4.12 -13.54 8.59
N ILE A 482 -2.98 -13.48 9.26
CA ILE A 482 -2.26 -12.25 9.57
C ILE A 482 -0.78 -12.45 9.24
N GLU A 483 -0.25 -11.57 8.40
CA GLU A 483 1.15 -11.59 8.00
C GLU A 483 1.99 -10.60 8.81
N GLY A 484 2.12 -10.86 10.11
CA GLY A 484 2.98 -10.12 11.04
C GLY A 484 2.27 -8.99 11.79
N LEU A 485 2.95 -8.46 12.82
CA LEU A 485 2.37 -7.46 13.72
C LEU A 485 2.17 -6.11 13.00
N GLY A 486 0.94 -5.57 13.03
CA GLY A 486 0.62 -4.28 12.40
C GLY A 486 0.55 -4.34 10.86
N LYS A 487 0.51 -5.54 10.29
CA LYS A 487 0.49 -5.80 8.86
C LYS A 487 -0.88 -6.33 8.40
N ARG A 488 -0.96 -6.65 7.12
CA ARG A 488 -2.17 -7.09 6.39
C ARG A 488 -2.81 -8.31 7.05
N GLY A 489 -4.13 -8.26 7.21
CA GLY A 489 -4.93 -9.39 7.64
C GLY A 489 -6.12 -9.60 6.70
N TYR A 490 -6.67 -10.81 6.70
CA TYR A 490 -7.93 -11.09 6.02
C TYR A 490 -8.69 -12.22 6.70
N LEU A 491 -10.01 -12.16 6.58
CA LEU A 491 -10.94 -13.16 7.09
C LEU A 491 -11.59 -13.89 5.92
N GLU A 492 -11.50 -15.21 5.90
CA GLU A 492 -12.27 -16.07 5.00
C GLU A 492 -13.45 -16.67 5.77
N THR A 493 -14.55 -16.88 5.06
CA THR A 493 -15.75 -17.53 5.62
C THR A 493 -16.03 -18.80 4.84
N GLU A 494 -15.99 -19.93 5.55
CA GLU A 494 -16.30 -21.25 5.00
C GLU A 494 -17.70 -21.69 5.46
N THR A 495 -18.49 -22.21 4.52
CA THR A 495 -19.85 -22.71 4.79
C THR A 495 -19.88 -24.14 5.31
N ILE A 496 -18.72 -24.81 5.37
CA ILE A 496 -18.61 -26.18 5.86
C ILE A 496 -18.42 -26.14 7.38
N SER A 497 -19.33 -26.78 8.09
CA SER A 497 -19.25 -26.99 9.54
C SER A 497 -18.26 -28.10 9.86
N GLY A 498 -17.29 -27.80 10.72
CA GLY A 498 -16.38 -28.72 11.38
C GLY A 498 -16.76 -28.94 12.84
N ARG A 499 -15.76 -29.18 13.69
CA ARG A 499 -15.93 -29.22 15.15
C ARG A 499 -15.82 -27.79 15.69
N ASN A 500 -16.74 -27.38 16.55
CA ASN A 500 -16.70 -26.10 17.26
C ASN A 500 -15.39 -25.91 18.02
N GLY A 501 -14.93 -24.67 18.14
CA GLY A 501 -13.68 -24.34 18.84
C GLY A 501 -12.78 -23.43 18.02
N THR A 502 -11.51 -23.33 18.43
CA THR A 502 -10.51 -22.50 17.76
C THR A 502 -9.22 -23.28 17.56
N SER A 503 -8.55 -23.06 16.43
CA SER A 503 -7.21 -23.51 16.15
C SER A 503 -6.36 -22.31 15.77
N VAL A 504 -5.28 -22.10 16.51
CA VAL A 504 -4.26 -21.10 16.23
C VAL A 504 -3.02 -21.82 15.72
N SER A 505 -2.63 -21.54 14.48
CA SER A 505 -1.39 -22.00 13.87
C SER A 505 -0.44 -20.82 13.67
N ILE A 506 0.83 -21.01 14.04
CA ILE A 506 1.87 -20.00 13.88
C ILE A 506 3.12 -20.60 13.23
N GLN A 507 3.71 -19.86 12.30
CA GLN A 507 5.00 -20.22 11.72
C GLN A 507 6.13 -19.72 12.63
N ILE A 508 6.85 -20.62 13.26
CA ILE A 508 7.94 -20.29 14.18
C ILE A 508 9.14 -19.81 13.36
N ALA A 509 9.63 -18.60 13.65
CA ALA A 509 10.82 -18.06 13.01
C ALA A 509 12.06 -18.90 13.36
N ASP A 510 13.04 -18.92 12.45
CA ASP A 510 14.19 -19.83 12.50
C ASP A 510 14.99 -19.74 13.81
N GLU A 511 15.18 -18.52 14.30
CA GLU A 511 15.88 -18.24 15.56
C GLU A 511 15.20 -18.84 16.81
N PHE A 512 13.91 -19.18 16.73
CA PHE A 512 13.15 -19.73 17.86
C PHE A 512 12.94 -21.24 17.81
N ARG A 513 13.26 -21.92 16.70
CA ARG A 513 12.95 -23.36 16.50
C ARG A 513 13.45 -24.26 17.63
N GLU A 514 14.65 -24.01 18.15
CA GLU A 514 15.25 -24.83 19.22
C GLU A 514 14.47 -24.76 20.54
N TYR A 515 13.80 -23.64 20.83
CA TYR A 515 13.03 -23.47 22.07
C TYR A 515 11.79 -24.36 22.11
N TYR A 516 11.28 -24.84 20.97
CA TYR A 516 9.99 -25.53 20.85
C TYR A 516 10.09 -27.06 20.70
N LYS A 517 11.30 -27.63 20.67
CA LYS A 517 11.53 -29.08 20.46
C LYS A 517 10.99 -29.97 21.59
N ASP A 518 11.16 -29.57 22.85
CA ASP A 518 10.65 -30.31 24.02
C ASP A 518 9.25 -29.83 24.42
N LEU A 519 8.27 -30.01 23.53
CA LEU A 519 6.92 -29.50 23.72
C LEU A 519 6.25 -30.04 24.99
N GLU A 520 6.43 -31.33 25.31
CA GLU A 520 5.90 -31.94 26.54
C GLU A 520 6.49 -31.32 27.81
N GLY A 521 7.82 -31.13 27.85
CA GLY A 521 8.49 -30.53 28.99
C GLY A 521 8.09 -29.07 29.19
N ILE A 522 7.89 -28.33 28.10
CA ILE A 522 7.40 -26.95 28.13
C ILE A 522 5.99 -26.88 28.70
N ILE A 523 5.07 -27.71 28.20
CA ILE A 523 3.68 -27.74 28.65
C ILE A 523 3.60 -28.10 30.13
N LYS A 524 4.33 -29.13 30.58
CA LYS A 524 4.38 -29.52 32.01
C LYS A 524 4.88 -28.39 32.91
N LYS A 525 5.84 -27.59 32.46
CA LYS A 525 6.39 -26.46 33.24
C LYS A 525 5.48 -25.23 33.21
N ARG A 526 4.82 -24.95 32.08
CA ARG A 526 4.11 -23.69 31.83
C ARG A 526 2.59 -23.76 32.02
N ALA A 527 2.02 -24.95 32.00
CA ALA A 527 0.61 -25.20 32.25
C ALA A 527 0.37 -26.32 33.29
N PRO A 528 1.02 -26.30 34.48
CA PRO A 528 1.04 -27.43 35.42
C PRO A 528 -0.30 -27.75 36.13
N MET A 529 -1.40 -27.06 35.82
CA MET A 529 -2.66 -27.15 36.59
C MET A 529 -3.94 -27.12 35.73
N LEU A 530 -3.88 -27.60 34.49
CA LEU A 530 -5.08 -27.69 33.65
C LEU A 530 -5.90 -28.92 33.99
N ASP A 531 -7.19 -28.73 34.24
CA ASP A 531 -8.18 -29.80 34.41
C ASP A 531 -8.74 -30.29 33.06
N ILE A 532 -8.49 -29.54 31.98
CA ILE A 532 -8.80 -29.94 30.60
C ILE A 532 -7.67 -30.86 30.07
N PRO A 533 -7.99 -32.02 29.48
CA PRO A 533 -6.99 -32.89 28.86
C PRO A 533 -6.21 -32.17 27.76
N VAL A 534 -4.88 -32.14 27.89
CA VAL A 534 -3.96 -31.65 26.86
C VAL A 534 -3.32 -32.83 26.14
N ARG A 535 -3.57 -32.94 24.83
CA ARG A 535 -2.93 -33.91 23.95
C ARG A 535 -1.76 -33.24 23.24
N VAL A 536 -0.59 -33.85 23.34
CA VAL A 536 0.62 -33.38 22.64
C VAL A 536 0.87 -34.28 21.45
N ARG A 537 1.12 -33.70 20.28
CA ARG A 537 1.57 -34.42 19.08
C ARG A 537 2.87 -33.82 18.58
N SER A 538 3.85 -34.67 18.39
CA SER A 538 5.12 -34.35 17.73
C SER A 538 5.24 -35.27 16.53
N ASN A 539 5.66 -34.73 15.39
CA ASN A 539 6.01 -35.55 14.22
C ASN A 539 7.42 -36.10 14.35
#